data_AF-A0A0F3IQ34-F1
#
_entry.id   AF-A0A0F3IQ34-F1
#
_cell.length_a   1.000
_cell.length_b   1.000
_cell.length_c   1.000
_cell.angle_alpha   90.00
_cell.angle_beta   90.00
_cell.angle_gamma   90.00
#
_symmetry.space_group_name_H-M   'P 1'
#
loop_
_entity.id
_entity.type
_entity.pdbx_description
1 polymer ?
#
loop_
_entity_poly.entity_id
_entity_poly.type
_entity_poly.pdbx_seq_one_letter_code
_entity_poly.pdbx_strand_id
1 'polypeptide(L)' 'MPRWTPGDTLVLATHNPGKVREIEDLLRPFAVPVVAAGALGLPEPEETGLTFIANAELKARAAAEGSGKPSLADDS' A
#
# COMPACT_ATOMS: atom_id res chain seq x y z
N MET A 1 7.17 -9.06 -19.59
CA MET A 1 7.26 -8.32 -18.31
C MET A 1 5.99 -7.50 -18.18
N PRO A 2 5.32 -7.44 -17.00
CA PRO A 2 4.19 -6.55 -16.82
C PRO A 2 4.62 -5.13 -17.16
N ARG A 3 3.86 -4.46 -18.02
CA ARG A 3 4.22 -3.15 -18.54
C ARG A 3 3.45 -2.10 -17.75
N TRP A 4 4.08 -1.54 -16.73
CA TRP A 4 3.63 -0.31 -16.08
C TRP A 4 3.72 0.84 -17.08
N THR A 5 2.67 1.65 -17.14
CA THR A 5 2.59 2.84 -17.97
C THR A 5 2.85 4.10 -17.14
N PRO A 6 3.27 5.20 -17.78
CA PRO A 6 3.42 6.47 -17.07
C PRO A 6 2.10 6.87 -16.39
N GLY A 7 2.14 7.06 -15.08
CA GLY A 7 0.98 7.37 -14.25
C GLY A 7 0.45 6.20 -13.41
N ASP A 8 0.86 4.96 -13.72
CA ASP A 8 0.56 3.84 -12.85
C ASP A 8 1.39 3.92 -11.56
N THR A 9 0.77 3.62 -10.43
CA THR A 9 1.43 3.59 -9.13
C THR A 9 0.65 2.65 -8.21
N LEU A 10 1.36 1.81 -7.47
CA LEU A 10 0.82 0.99 -6.40
C LEU A 10 0.94 1.74 -5.07
N VAL A 11 -0.17 1.89 -4.36
CA VAL A 11 -0.15 2.49 -3.03
C VAL A 11 0.25 1.45 -1.99
N LEU A 12 1.20 1.77 -1.12
CA LEU A 12 1.50 0.98 0.08
C LEU A 12 0.64 1.52 1.22
N ALA A 13 -0.34 0.75 1.67
CA ALA A 13 -1.29 1.11 2.72
C ALA A 13 -0.67 1.06 4.13
N THR A 14 0.43 1.77 4.32
CA THR A 14 1.12 1.88 5.60
C THR A 14 1.73 3.26 5.75
N HIS A 15 1.76 3.73 6.99
CA HIS A 15 2.46 4.95 7.39
C HIS A 15 3.82 4.63 8.02
N ASN A 16 4.14 3.34 8.20
CA ASN A 16 5.37 2.91 8.83
C ASN A 16 6.54 2.97 7.82
N PRO A 17 7.55 3.84 8.02
CA PRO A 17 8.66 3.99 7.08
C PRO A 17 9.53 2.74 6.95
N GLY A 18 9.59 1.89 7.98
CA GLY A 18 10.29 0.61 7.93
C GLY A 18 9.62 -0.35 6.94
N LYS A 19 8.30 -0.54 7.08
CA LYS A 19 7.52 -1.38 6.15
C LYS A 19 7.56 -0.86 4.71
N VAL A 20 7.48 0.46 4.53
CA VAL A 20 7.62 1.09 3.20
C VAL A 20 8.93 0.66 2.55
N ARG A 21 10.06 0.81 3.27
CA ARG A 21 11.38 0.45 2.74
C ARG A 21 11.50 -1.03 2.41
N GLU A 22 11.02 -1.91 3.29
CA GLU A 22 11.06 -3.36 3.09
C GLU A 22 10.28 -3.77 1.84
N ILE A 23 9.06 -3.26 1.67
CA ILE A 23 8.21 -3.58 0.51
C ILE A 23 8.77 -2.96 -0.78
N GLU A 24 9.29 -1.73 -0.72
CA GLU A 24 9.99 -1.09 -1.84
C GLU A 24 11.19 -1.93 -2.31
N ASP A 25 12.01 -2.41 -1.38
CA ASP A 25 13.17 -3.25 -1.69
C ASP A 25 12.73 -4.59 -2.33
N LEU A 26 11.63 -5.20 -1.85
CA LEU A 26 11.06 -6.43 -2.42
C LEU A 26 10.51 -6.23 -3.83
N LEU A 27 9.89 -5.08 -4.11
CA LEU A 27 9.24 -4.79 -5.39
C LEU A 27 10.19 -4.20 -6.44
N ARG A 28 11.35 -3.67 -6.03
CA ARG A 28 12.35 -3.06 -6.92
C ARG A 28 12.75 -3.93 -8.13
N PRO A 29 12.99 -5.25 -8.00
CA PRO A 29 13.36 -6.09 -9.15
C PRO A 29 12.29 -6.16 -10.25
N PHE A 30 11.03 -5.86 -9.90
CA PHE A 30 9.89 -5.91 -10.80
C PHE A 30 9.55 -4.52 -11.39
N ALA A 31 10.34 -3.49 -11.08
CA ALA A 31 10.14 -2.12 -11.52
C ALA A 31 8.71 -1.60 -11.24
N VAL A 32 8.15 -1.98 -10.08
CA VAL A 32 6.82 -1.51 -9.64
C VAL A 32 6.96 -0.09 -9.10
N PRO A 33 6.29 0.91 -9.68
CA PRO A 33 6.21 2.24 -9.09
C PRO A 33 5.32 2.20 -7.84
N VAL A 34 5.83 2.69 -6.70
CA VAL A 34 5.09 2.68 -5.44
C VAL A 34 5.03 4.06 -4.79
N VAL A 35 4.01 4.28 -3.96
CA VAL A 35 3.88 5.45 -3.09
C VAL A 35 3.24 5.04 -1.76
N ALA A 36 3.75 5.53 -0.63
CA ALA A 36 3.15 5.24 0.67
C ALA A 36 1.87 6.06 0.91
N ALA A 37 0.89 5.47 1.61
CA ALA A 37 -0.35 6.14 2.01
C ALA A 37 -0.07 7.42 2.83
N GLY A 38 0.92 7.37 3.73
CA GLY A 38 1.34 8.55 4.50
C GLY A 38 1.89 9.68 3.63
N ALA A 39 2.57 9.38 2.53
CA ALA A 39 3.07 10.40 1.59
C ALA A 39 1.94 11.06 0.78
N LEU A 40 0.79 10.39 0.64
CA LEU A 40 -0.42 10.93 0.04
C LEU A 40 -1.30 11.68 1.04
N GLY A 41 -0.92 11.72 2.33
CA GLY A 41 -1.72 12.33 3.39
C GLY A 41 -3.05 11.62 3.64
N LEU A 42 -3.14 10.33 3.30
CA LEU A 42 -4.34 9.54 3.55
C LEU A 42 -4.47 9.27 5.06
N PRO A 43 -5.69 9.18 5.62
CA PRO A 43 -5.87 8.78 7.00
C PRO A 43 -5.58 7.29 7.20
N GLU A 44 -5.06 6.92 8.38
CA GLU A 44 -5.01 5.52 8.79
C GLU A 44 -6.42 5.08 9.23
N PRO A 45 -6.97 4.00 8.64
CA PRO A 45 -8.29 3.54 9.04
C PRO A 45 -8.22 2.80 10.38
N GLU A 46 -9.35 2.71 11.08
CA GLU A 46 -9.44 1.97 12.34
C GLU A 46 -9.32 0.46 12.09
N GLU A 47 -8.43 -0.20 12.83
CA GLU A 47 -8.18 -1.64 12.71
C GLU A 47 -9.18 -2.43 13.56
N THR A 48 -10.40 -2.57 13.04
CA THR A 48 -11.49 -3.27 13.74
C THR A 48 -11.55 -4.76 13.43
N GLY A 49 -10.64 -5.27 12.61
CA GLY A 49 -10.57 -6.68 12.23
C GLY A 49 -10.08 -7.56 13.37
N LEU A 50 -10.63 -8.77 13.45
CA LEU A 50 -10.21 -9.78 14.45
C LEU A 50 -9.05 -10.66 13.98
N THR A 51 -8.57 -10.44 12.75
CA THR A 51 -7.50 -11.23 12.13
C THR A 51 -6.60 -10.33 11.31
N PHE A 52 -5.33 -10.72 11.15
CA PHE A 52 -4.36 -9.98 10.34
C PHE A 52 -4.85 -9.77 8.90
N ILE A 53 -5.44 -10.80 8.29
CA ILE A 53 -5.98 -10.68 6.92
C ILE A 53 -7.12 -9.64 6.84
N ALA A 54 -7.98 -9.55 7.86
CA ALA A 54 -9.08 -8.58 7.87
C ALA A 54 -8.55 -7.14 7.99
N ASN A 55 -7.57 -6.90 8.86
CA ASN A 55 -6.93 -5.60 8.99
C ASN A 55 -6.13 -5.21 7.75
N ALA A 56 -5.39 -6.15 7.15
CA ALA A 56 -4.70 -5.93 5.89
C ALA A 56 -5.68 -5.56 4.77
N GLU A 57 -6.80 -6.29 4.63
CA GLU A 57 -7.84 -5.95 3.65
C GLU A 57 -8.43 -4.56 3.89
N LEU A 58 -8.75 -4.23 5.15
CA LEU A 58 -9.30 -2.94 5.54
C LEU A 58 -8.34 -1.79 5.19
N LYS A 59 -7.05 -1.92 5.53
CA LYS A 59 -6.00 -0.97 5.17
C LYS A 59 -5.85 -0.81 3.65
N ALA A 60 -5.78 -1.93 2.92
CA ALA A 60 -5.63 -1.91 1.46
C ALA A 60 -6.82 -1.19 0.80
N ARG A 61 -8.04 -1.50 1.24
CA ARG A 61 -9.28 -0.91 0.74
C ARG A 61 -9.34 0.59 1.00
N ALA A 62 -9.10 1.03 2.23
CA ALA A 62 -9.12 2.45 2.58
C ALA A 62 -8.10 3.26 1.76
N ALA A 63 -6.89 2.75 1.59
CA ALA A 63 -5.87 3.41 0.78
C ALA A 63 -6.21 3.42 -0.72
N ALA A 64 -6.83 2.35 -1.24
CA ALA A 64 -7.30 2.30 -2.63
C ALA A 64 -8.42 3.32 -2.88
N GLU A 65 -9.39 3.39 -1.99
CA GLU A 65 -10.51 4.34 -2.06
C GLU A 65 -10.02 5.80 -1.93
N GLY A 66 -9.14 6.09 -0.98
CA GLY A 66 -8.60 7.43 -0.77
C GLY A 66 -7.69 7.92 -1.90
N SER A 67 -6.99 7.03 -2.59
CA SER A 67 -6.03 7.38 -3.65
C SER A 67 -6.56 7.25 -5.08
N GLY A 68 -7.64 6.49 -5.28
CA GLY A 68 -8.14 6.08 -6.59
C GLY A 68 -7.20 5.12 -7.35
N LYS A 69 -6.28 4.44 -6.65
CA LYS A 69 -5.22 3.60 -7.24
C LYS A 69 -5.23 2.19 -6.63
N PRO A 70 -4.64 1.18 -7.30
CA PRO A 70 -4.38 -0.10 -6.67
C PRO A 70 -3.55 0.06 -5.40
N SER A 71 -3.81 -0.79 -4.39
CA SER A 71 -3.16 -0.72 -3.09
C SER A 71 -2.73 -2.09 -2.59
N LEU A 72 -1.62 -2.13 -1.85
CA LEU A 72 -1.09 -3.28 -1.13
C LEU A 72 -0.98 -2.94 0.35
N ALA A 73 -1.45 -3.82 1.22
CA ALA A 73 -1.29 -3.71 2.66
C ALA A 73 -0.61 -4.96 3.22
N ASP A 74 0.00 -4.79 4.39
CA ASP A 74 0.55 -5.85 5.22
C ASP A 74 0.10 -5.62 6.67
N ASP A 75 -0.35 -6.68 7.32
CA ASP A 75 -0.63 -6.70 8.75
C ASP A 75 0.04 -7.90 9.41
N SER A 76 0.64 -7.66 10.58
CA SER A 76 1.66 -8.52 11.20
C SER A 76 1.44 -8.66 12.69
#